data_AF-A0A9D6P241-F1
#
_entry.id   AF-A0A9D6P241-F1
#
_cell.length_a   1.000
_cell.length_b   1.000
_cell.length_c   1.000
_cell.angle_alpha   90.00
_cell.angle_beta   90.00
_cell.angle_gamma   90.00
#
_symmetry.space_group_name_H-M   'P 1'
#
loop_
_entity.id
_entity.type
_entity.pdbx_description
1 polymer ?
#
loop_
_entity_poly.entity_id
_entity_poly.type
_entity_poly.pdbx_seq_one_letter_code
_entity_poly.pdbx_strand_id
1 'polypeptide(L)'
;MIQRLLRGRSFYVFLGVLILFLYLRTVTGGGLQPLDAEHALQSAQPPDWMLGVPKASELTHAALSRKPLGLLLGLLIVLMTGMVVWGFALTVRGLSRGRRSSLWQFPSPPTPRWSFAELARIVFLAVAVALLLPFIRLALLAFVPSWQLDTVLWIPVAMLMLDLFVIVAVLAFAAGKQPSSWAMLGRSRRSVEDSIKVGLRSYVTLFPWLVLLLMIISEVARALGFQPPLEPIHRLLFLEHRAEVLLFTALLACFIGPVAEEFFFRGVVYAAIRHRTGRFIAMLISGGLFAATHTNLMGFLPISVLGFLLAYLYERTGTLTASITVHVFHNSLLLAFAMVFRHLMLSG
;
A
#
# COMPACT_ATOMS: atom_id res chain seq x y z
N MET A 1 -23.58 -14.14 15.88
CA MET A 1 -24.25 -12.86 15.61
C MET A 1 -23.64 -12.13 14.40
N ILE A 2 -22.34 -11.78 14.42
CA ILE A 2 -21.66 -11.00 13.36
C ILE A 2 -21.77 -11.63 11.97
N GLN A 3 -21.53 -12.94 11.81
CA GLN A 3 -21.66 -13.60 10.49
C GLN A 3 -23.08 -13.56 9.91
N ARG A 4 -24.11 -13.53 10.76
CA ARG A 4 -25.50 -13.41 10.32
C ARG A 4 -25.78 -11.99 9.80
N LEU A 5 -25.25 -10.96 10.48
CA LEU A 5 -25.32 -9.56 10.03
C LEU A 5 -24.60 -9.37 8.69
N LEU A 6 -23.34 -9.82 8.58
CA LEU A 6 -22.52 -9.68 7.37
C LEU A 6 -23.09 -10.40 6.14
N ARG A 7 -24.02 -11.34 6.31
CA ARG A 7 -24.69 -12.05 5.21
C ARG A 7 -26.10 -11.52 4.93
N GLY A 8 -26.68 -10.70 5.81
CA GLY A 8 -28.04 -10.18 5.69
C GLY A 8 -28.14 -9.04 4.68
N ARG A 9 -29.03 -9.16 3.69
CA ARG A 9 -29.22 -8.13 2.64
C ARG A 9 -29.68 -6.78 3.20
N SER A 10 -30.55 -6.80 4.21
CA SER A 10 -31.10 -5.58 4.85
C SER A 10 -30.01 -4.68 5.42
N PHE A 11 -28.92 -5.25 5.93
CA PHE A 11 -27.79 -4.49 6.45
C PHE A 11 -27.10 -3.65 5.36
N TYR A 12 -26.86 -4.21 4.18
CA TYR A 12 -26.24 -3.51 3.06
C TYR A 12 -27.14 -2.42 2.48
N VAL A 13 -28.45 -2.70 2.39
CA VAL A 13 -29.45 -1.70 1.93
C VAL A 13 -29.50 -0.54 2.90
N PHE A 14 -29.58 -0.80 4.21
CA PHE A 14 -29.56 0.22 5.24
C PHE A 14 -28.28 1.08 5.14
N LEU A 15 -27.11 0.45 5.03
CA LEU A 15 -25.82 1.16 4.94
C LEU A 15 -25.75 2.05 3.70
N GLY A 16 -26.22 1.55 2.55
CA GLY A 16 -26.28 2.32 1.31
C GLY A 16 -27.23 3.52 1.39
N VAL A 17 -28.42 3.33 1.97
CA VAL A 17 -29.39 4.43 2.19
C VAL A 17 -28.84 5.47 3.16
N LEU A 18 -28.18 5.04 4.24
CA LEU A 18 -27.55 5.94 5.21
C LEU A 18 -26.46 6.80 4.54
N ILE A 19 -25.55 6.18 3.78
CA ILE A 19 -24.49 6.91 3.07
C ILE A 19 -25.09 7.89 2.07
N LEU A 20 -26.07 7.45 1.27
CA LEU A 20 -26.74 8.32 0.31
C LEU A 20 -27.40 9.51 1.01
N PHE A 21 -28.12 9.27 2.10
CA PHE A 21 -28.75 10.33 2.90
C PHE A 21 -27.72 11.34 3.42
N LEU A 22 -26.61 10.86 3.98
CA LEU A 22 -25.55 11.71 4.53
C LEU A 22 -24.90 12.59 3.44
N TYR A 23 -24.53 12.03 2.29
CA TYR A 23 -23.95 12.79 1.18
C TYR A 23 -24.97 13.69 0.46
N LEU A 24 -26.25 13.32 0.40
CA LEU A 24 -27.29 14.25 -0.10
C LEU A 24 -27.41 15.47 0.82
N ARG A 25 -27.29 15.29 2.14
CA ARG A 25 -27.29 16.41 3.10
C ARG A 25 -26.07 17.32 2.96
N THR A 26 -24.91 16.81 2.54
CA THR A 26 -23.73 17.65 2.27
C THR A 26 -23.95 18.51 1.02
N VAL A 27 -24.43 17.92 -0.08
CA VAL A 27 -24.63 18.61 -1.37
C VAL A 27 -25.77 19.62 -1.33
N THR A 28 -26.83 19.36 -0.56
CA THR A 28 -28.01 20.24 -0.46
C THR A 28 -27.85 21.39 0.54
N GLY A 29 -26.64 21.64 1.05
CA GLY A 29 -26.38 22.72 2.02
C GLY A 29 -26.91 22.45 3.42
N GLY A 30 -27.16 21.17 3.76
CA GLY A 30 -27.74 20.75 5.04
C GLY A 30 -26.81 20.84 6.26
N GLY A 31 -25.72 21.62 6.19
CA GLY A 31 -24.81 21.90 7.31
C GLY A 31 -23.75 20.83 7.60
N LEU A 32 -23.61 19.78 6.78
CA LEU A 32 -22.56 18.77 6.91
C LEU A 32 -21.49 19.01 5.83
N GLN A 33 -20.31 19.50 6.22
CA GLN A 33 -19.16 19.68 5.31
C GLN A 33 -17.95 18.85 5.76
N PRO A 34 -17.95 17.53 5.52
CA PRO A 34 -16.89 16.64 5.97
C PRO A 34 -15.56 16.75 5.20
N LEU A 35 -15.56 17.34 4.00
CA LEU A 35 -14.45 17.26 3.03
C LEU A 35 -13.57 18.50 2.97
N ASP A 36 -13.92 19.60 3.63
CA ASP A 36 -13.27 20.91 3.42
C ASP A 36 -11.78 20.89 3.72
N ALA A 37 -11.37 20.16 4.76
CA ALA A 37 -9.98 20.12 5.16
C ALA A 37 -9.15 19.10 4.35
N GLU A 38 -9.77 18.08 3.75
CA GLU A 38 -9.11 17.18 2.81
C GLU A 38 -8.90 17.88 1.46
N HIS A 39 -9.91 18.64 1.00
CA HIS A 39 -9.75 19.56 -0.13
C HIS A 39 -8.66 20.61 0.11
N ALA A 40 -8.56 21.17 1.33
CA ALA A 40 -7.52 22.13 1.67
C ALA A 40 -6.10 21.52 1.50
N LEU A 41 -5.87 20.30 1.99
CA LEU A 41 -4.60 19.58 1.82
C LEU A 41 -4.30 19.22 0.35
N GLN A 42 -5.32 18.87 -0.43
CA GLN A 42 -5.17 18.59 -1.86
C GLN A 42 -4.87 19.87 -2.67
N SER A 43 -5.42 21.02 -2.24
CA SER A 43 -5.23 22.32 -2.88
C SER A 43 -3.91 23.01 -2.53
N ALA A 44 -3.24 22.58 -1.44
CA ALA A 44 -1.95 23.11 -1.04
C ALA A 44 -0.89 22.83 -2.12
N GLN A 45 -0.20 23.88 -2.58
CA GLN A 45 0.93 23.72 -3.49
C GLN A 45 2.07 22.99 -2.77
N PRO A 46 2.64 21.93 -3.36
CA PRO A 46 3.82 21.32 -2.79
C PRO A 46 5.00 22.31 -2.83
N PRO A 47 5.93 22.24 -1.88
CA PRO A 47 7.13 23.07 -1.87
C PRO A 47 7.92 22.94 -3.18
N ASP A 48 8.56 24.02 -3.63
CA ASP A 48 9.31 24.06 -4.90
C ASP A 48 10.39 22.97 -4.99
N TRP A 49 11.02 22.62 -3.86
CA TRP A 49 12.02 21.55 -3.79
C TRP A 49 11.44 20.15 -4.08
N MET A 50 10.13 19.95 -3.94
CA MET A 50 9.46 18.70 -4.33
C MET A 50 9.17 18.64 -5.83
N LEU A 51 9.11 19.79 -6.50
CA LEU A 51 8.84 19.90 -7.94
C LEU A 51 10.13 19.87 -8.78
N GLY A 52 11.28 20.14 -8.15
CA GLY A 52 12.60 20.11 -8.79
C GLY A 52 13.53 19.03 -8.23
N VAL A 53 14.43 18.50 -9.07
CA VAL A 53 15.57 17.70 -8.59
C VAL A 53 16.64 18.67 -8.10
N PRO A 54 17.07 18.63 -6.83
CA PRO A 54 18.10 19.53 -6.33
C PRO A 54 19.42 19.30 -7.06
N LYS A 55 20.26 20.33 -7.16
CA LYS A 55 21.59 20.15 -7.75
C LYS A 55 22.41 19.20 -6.88
N ALA A 56 23.20 18.33 -7.49
CA ALA A 56 24.05 17.38 -6.77
C ALA A 56 24.98 18.08 -5.75
N SER A 57 25.44 19.29 -6.06
CA SER A 57 26.24 20.13 -5.16
C SER A 57 25.48 20.56 -3.90
N GLU A 58 24.20 20.91 -4.03
CA GLU A 58 23.34 21.34 -2.90
C GLU A 58 23.10 20.17 -1.95
N LEU A 59 22.76 19.00 -2.51
CA LEU A 59 22.60 17.75 -1.75
C LEU A 59 23.88 17.34 -1.03
N THR A 60 25.03 17.45 -1.71
CA THR A 60 26.33 17.11 -1.12
C THR A 60 26.67 18.04 0.04
N HIS A 61 26.47 19.35 -0.14
CA HIS A 61 26.68 20.34 0.92
C HIS A 61 25.76 20.11 2.12
N ALA A 62 24.47 19.86 1.89
CA ALA A 62 23.50 19.54 2.93
C ALA A 62 23.88 18.26 3.70
N ALA A 63 24.33 17.21 3.00
CA ALA A 63 24.75 15.95 3.62
C ALA A 63 26.04 16.11 4.46
N LEU A 64 27.01 16.89 3.97
CA LEU A 64 28.27 17.12 4.68
C LEU A 64 28.11 18.01 5.92
N SER A 65 27.24 19.02 5.85
CA SER A 65 26.93 19.89 6.97
C SER A 65 26.15 19.17 8.09
N ARG A 66 25.42 18.09 7.76
CA ARG A 66 24.57 17.34 8.69
C ARG A 66 25.00 15.88 8.80
N LYS A 67 26.16 15.66 9.43
CA LYS A 67 26.84 14.36 9.48
C LYS A 67 25.94 13.15 9.81
N PRO A 68 25.04 13.17 10.82
CA PRO A 68 24.21 12.00 11.12
C PRO A 68 23.26 11.64 9.97
N LEU A 69 22.64 12.65 9.35
CA LEU A 69 21.69 12.46 8.26
C LEU A 69 22.40 12.12 6.95
N GLY A 70 23.55 12.75 6.69
CA GLY A 70 24.43 12.40 5.57
C GLY A 70 24.96 10.96 5.67
N LEU A 71 25.31 10.49 6.87
CA LEU A 71 25.71 9.10 7.11
C LEU A 71 24.55 8.14 6.82
N LEU A 72 23.35 8.45 7.31
CA LEU A 72 22.16 7.63 7.06
C LEU A 72 21.82 7.57 5.57
N LEU A 73 21.88 8.71 4.86
CA LEU A 73 21.72 8.75 3.40
C LEU A 73 22.77 7.89 2.70
N GLY A 74 24.04 8.00 3.10
CA GLY A 74 25.12 7.18 2.55
C GLY A 74 24.90 5.68 2.75
N LEU A 75 24.46 5.27 3.95
CA LEU A 75 24.12 3.88 4.24
C LEU A 75 22.95 3.37 3.38
N LEU A 76 21.90 4.18 3.20
CA LEU A 76 20.77 3.84 2.32
C LEU A 76 21.22 3.70 0.86
N ILE A 77 22.06 4.61 0.35
CA ILE A 77 22.61 4.55 -1.00
C ILE A 77 23.46 3.29 -1.19
N VAL A 78 24.34 2.97 -0.23
CA VAL A 78 25.17 1.76 -0.27
C VAL A 78 24.29 0.51 -0.26
N LEU A 79 23.27 0.47 0.60
CA LEU A 79 22.31 -0.63 0.66
C LEU A 79 21.59 -0.82 -0.69
N MET A 80 20.98 0.25 -1.23
CA MET A 80 20.24 0.20 -2.49
C MET A 80 21.14 -0.18 -3.67
N THR A 81 22.35 0.37 -3.72
CA THR A 81 23.34 0.03 -4.77
C THR A 81 23.76 -1.43 -4.65
N GLY A 82 24.02 -1.91 -3.43
CA GLY A 82 24.31 -3.31 -3.16
C GLY A 82 23.15 -4.23 -3.60
N MET A 83 21.90 -3.83 -3.35
CA MET A 83 20.73 -4.55 -3.83
C MET A 83 20.62 -4.60 -5.35
N VAL A 84 20.95 -3.51 -6.05
CA VAL A 84 21.00 -3.47 -7.52
C VAL A 84 22.05 -4.46 -8.04
N VAL A 85 23.28 -4.36 -7.55
CA VAL A 85 24.41 -5.22 -7.98
C VAL A 85 24.12 -6.69 -7.69
N TRP A 86 23.71 -7.00 -6.46
CA TRP A 86 23.41 -8.37 -6.06
C TRP A 86 22.16 -8.93 -6.73
N GLY A 87 21.15 -8.09 -6.95
CA GLY A 87 19.93 -8.45 -7.67
C GLY A 87 20.20 -8.86 -9.12
N PHE A 88 21.06 -8.11 -9.82
CA PHE A 88 21.52 -8.49 -11.16
C PHE A 88 22.30 -9.81 -11.13
N ALA A 89 23.24 -9.97 -10.19
CA ALA A 89 24.00 -11.21 -10.04
C ALA A 89 23.11 -12.42 -9.78
N LEU A 90 22.09 -12.29 -8.92
CA LEU A 90 21.09 -13.33 -8.66
C LEU A 90 20.25 -13.64 -9.89
N THR A 91 19.88 -12.61 -10.68
CA THR A 91 19.12 -12.79 -11.92
C THR A 91 19.93 -13.56 -12.96
N VAL A 92 21.18 -13.14 -13.22
CA VAL A 92 22.10 -13.82 -14.15
C VAL A 92 22.35 -15.26 -13.72
N ARG A 93 22.64 -15.51 -12.44
CA ARG A 93 22.84 -16.86 -11.89
C ARG A 93 21.59 -17.73 -11.99
N GLY A 94 20.40 -17.14 -11.89
CA GLY A 94 19.13 -17.83 -12.08
C GLY A 94 18.94 -18.28 -13.54
N LEU A 95 19.24 -17.39 -14.48
CA LEU A 95 19.13 -17.64 -15.92
C LEU A 95 20.17 -18.66 -16.41
N SER A 96 21.43 -18.56 -15.96
CA SER A 96 22.53 -19.43 -16.39
C SER A 96 22.35 -20.89 -15.96
N ARG A 97 21.60 -21.14 -14.89
CA ARG A 97 21.29 -22.50 -14.41
C ARG A 97 20.13 -23.18 -15.14
N GLY A 98 19.63 -22.62 -16.25
CA GLY A 98 18.52 -23.21 -17.02
C GLY A 98 17.21 -23.32 -16.24
N ARG A 99 17.10 -22.65 -15.08
CA ARG A 99 16.02 -22.79 -14.10
C ARG A 99 14.70 -22.12 -14.51
N ARG A 100 14.49 -21.81 -15.80
CA ARG A 100 13.27 -21.16 -16.31
C ARG A 100 12.01 -21.95 -15.94
N SER A 101 12.07 -23.29 -15.99
CA SER A 101 10.97 -24.16 -15.57
C SER A 101 10.64 -24.03 -14.07
N SER A 102 11.64 -23.81 -13.21
CA SER A 102 11.45 -23.66 -11.75
C SER A 102 10.90 -22.30 -11.31
N LEU A 103 10.99 -21.27 -12.17
CA LEU A 103 10.38 -19.97 -11.91
C LEU A 103 8.85 -20.03 -12.02
N TRP A 104 8.33 -20.90 -12.88
CA TRP A 104 6.90 -21.11 -13.09
C TRP A 104 6.39 -22.41 -12.48
N GLN A 105 7.16 -23.00 -11.56
CA GLN A 105 6.69 -24.08 -10.70
C GLN A 105 5.94 -23.49 -9.51
N PHE A 106 4.68 -23.89 -9.39
CA PHE A 106 3.78 -23.47 -8.33
C PHE A 106 3.36 -24.71 -7.52
N PRO A 107 4.25 -25.21 -6.63
CA PRO A 107 3.98 -26.40 -5.82
C PRO A 107 2.97 -26.16 -4.69
N SER A 108 2.46 -24.94 -4.57
CA SER A 108 1.70 -24.46 -3.40
C SER A 108 0.22 -24.88 -3.42
N PRO A 109 -0.39 -25.05 -2.24
CA PRO A 109 -1.77 -25.51 -2.07
C PRO A 109 -2.80 -24.50 -2.59
N PRO A 110 -4.06 -24.92 -2.80
CA PRO A 110 -5.13 -24.06 -3.29
C PRO A 110 -5.39 -22.85 -2.37
N THR A 111 -5.70 -21.72 -2.98
CA THR A 111 -6.17 -20.50 -2.29
C THR A 111 -7.58 -20.71 -1.74
N PRO A 112 -7.99 -19.97 -0.68
CA PRO A 112 -9.37 -20.01 -0.21
C PRO A 112 -10.33 -19.69 -1.36
N ARG A 113 -11.45 -20.40 -1.40
CA ARG A 113 -12.46 -20.20 -2.42
C ARG A 113 -13.37 -19.03 -2.04
N TRP A 114 -13.31 -17.99 -2.87
CA TRP A 114 -14.15 -16.80 -2.76
C TRP A 114 -15.16 -16.74 -3.90
N SER A 115 -16.42 -16.49 -3.54
CA SER A 115 -17.44 -16.11 -4.51
C SER A 115 -17.32 -14.62 -4.85
N PHE A 116 -17.74 -14.22 -6.05
CA PHE A 116 -17.80 -12.79 -6.39
C PHE A 116 -18.78 -12.02 -5.51
N ALA A 117 -19.82 -12.69 -4.98
CA ALA A 117 -20.72 -12.09 -3.99
C ALA A 117 -20.00 -11.77 -2.67
N GLU A 118 -19.10 -12.63 -2.19
CA GLU A 118 -18.30 -12.33 -1.00
C GLU A 118 -17.29 -11.22 -1.27
N LEU A 119 -16.60 -11.26 -2.42
CA LEU A 119 -15.70 -10.17 -2.82
C LEU A 119 -16.44 -8.83 -2.88
N ALA A 120 -17.59 -8.78 -3.57
CA ALA A 120 -18.41 -7.58 -3.69
C ALA A 120 -18.87 -7.05 -2.33
N ARG A 121 -19.21 -7.95 -1.39
CA ARG A 121 -19.58 -7.56 -0.02
C ARG A 121 -18.41 -6.94 0.74
N ILE A 122 -17.22 -7.55 0.68
CA ILE A 122 -16.03 -7.02 1.36
C ILE A 122 -15.65 -5.66 0.76
N VAL A 123 -15.65 -5.54 -0.57
CA VAL A 123 -15.41 -4.26 -1.29
C VAL A 123 -16.43 -3.21 -0.86
N PHE A 124 -17.72 -3.53 -0.91
CA PHE A 124 -18.78 -2.60 -0.53
C PHE A 124 -18.62 -2.13 0.91
N LEU A 125 -18.30 -3.04 1.83
CA LEU A 125 -18.11 -2.68 3.23
C LEU A 125 -16.87 -1.79 3.44
N ALA A 126 -15.75 -2.08 2.77
CA ALA A 126 -14.55 -1.25 2.84
C ALA A 126 -14.83 0.17 2.32
N VAL A 127 -15.50 0.28 1.16
CA VAL A 127 -15.92 1.56 0.59
C VAL A 127 -16.91 2.28 1.51
N ALA A 128 -17.89 1.56 2.05
CA ALA A 128 -18.87 2.14 2.96
C ALA A 128 -18.23 2.68 4.24
N VAL A 129 -17.29 1.95 4.83
CA VAL A 129 -16.52 2.44 5.99
C VAL A 129 -15.72 3.68 5.61
N ALA A 130 -14.99 3.67 4.49
CA ALA A 130 -14.23 4.82 4.03
C ALA A 130 -15.12 6.07 3.84
N LEU A 131 -16.29 5.90 3.24
CA LEU A 131 -17.27 6.98 3.04
C LEU A 131 -17.91 7.49 4.34
N LEU A 132 -17.97 6.65 5.39
CA LEU A 132 -18.54 7.03 6.69
C LEU A 132 -17.52 7.70 7.62
N LEU A 133 -16.22 7.45 7.46
CA LEU A 133 -15.17 8.01 8.32
C LEU A 133 -15.28 9.54 8.48
N PRO A 134 -15.47 10.35 7.43
CA PRO A 134 -15.61 11.79 7.61
C PRO A 134 -16.83 12.19 8.46
N PHE A 135 -17.94 11.45 8.38
CA PHE A 135 -19.12 11.69 9.22
C PHE A 135 -18.91 11.21 10.66
N ILE A 136 -18.14 10.13 10.86
CA ILE A 136 -17.73 9.70 12.20
C ILE A 136 -16.94 10.82 12.87
N ARG A 137 -16.00 11.47 12.16
CA ARG A 137 -15.28 12.63 12.66
C ARG A 137 -16.22 13.76 13.08
N LEU A 138 -17.17 14.14 12.22
CA LEU A 138 -18.15 15.19 12.51
C LEU A 138 -19.01 14.84 13.74
N ALA A 139 -19.47 13.59 13.84
CA ALA A 139 -20.22 13.12 14.99
C ALA A 139 -19.39 13.20 16.28
N LEU A 140 -18.13 12.74 16.25
CA LEU A 140 -17.23 12.82 17.41
C LEU A 140 -17.01 14.27 17.86
N LEU A 141 -16.81 15.20 16.93
CA LEU A 141 -16.67 16.62 17.25
C LEU A 141 -17.95 17.20 17.87
N ALA A 142 -19.13 16.74 17.45
CA ALA A 142 -20.41 17.18 18.02
C ALA A 142 -20.65 16.62 19.42
N PHE A 143 -20.30 15.36 19.68
CA PHE A 143 -20.51 14.70 20.98
C PHE A 143 -19.43 15.03 22.01
N VAL A 144 -18.18 15.20 21.57
CA VAL A 144 -17.03 15.47 22.44
C VAL A 144 -16.25 16.66 21.86
N PRO A 145 -16.74 17.91 22.02
CA PRO A 145 -16.11 19.08 21.40
C PRO A 145 -14.67 19.35 21.87
N SER A 146 -14.26 18.79 23.00
CA SER A 146 -12.88 18.85 23.50
C SER A 146 -11.90 18.01 22.68
N TRP A 147 -12.39 17.02 21.92
CA TRP A 147 -11.59 16.18 21.03
C TRP A 147 -11.48 16.83 19.64
N GLN A 148 -10.87 18.00 19.59
CA GLN A 148 -10.54 18.67 18.32
C GLN A 148 -9.38 17.95 17.64
N LEU A 149 -9.65 16.77 17.07
CA LEU A 149 -8.70 16.08 16.20
C LEU A 149 -8.56 16.92 14.93
N ASP A 150 -7.39 17.55 14.78
CA ASP A 150 -7.06 18.25 13.56
C ASP A 150 -7.10 17.30 12.36
N THR A 151 -7.28 17.88 11.18
CA THR A 151 -7.47 17.08 9.96
C THR A 151 -6.26 16.24 9.62
N VAL A 152 -5.06 16.75 9.92
CA VAL A 152 -3.81 16.08 9.57
C VAL A 152 -3.62 14.82 10.40
N LEU A 153 -4.01 14.81 11.68
CA LEU A 153 -4.03 13.61 12.52
C LEU A 153 -5.23 12.70 12.20
N TRP A 154 -6.37 13.24 11.78
CA TRP A 154 -7.53 12.44 11.40
C TRP A 154 -7.24 11.50 10.21
N ILE A 155 -6.47 11.93 9.22
CA ILE A 155 -6.14 11.13 8.04
C ILE A 155 -5.49 9.77 8.42
N PRO A 156 -4.35 9.72 9.15
CA PRO A 156 -3.75 8.44 9.53
C PRO A 156 -4.65 7.65 10.51
N VAL A 157 -5.44 8.30 11.36
CA VAL A 157 -6.43 7.59 12.20
C VAL A 157 -7.48 6.89 11.33
N ALA A 158 -8.04 7.57 10.33
CA ALA A 158 -9.01 7.01 9.41
C ALA A 158 -8.40 5.87 8.58
N MET A 159 -7.16 6.01 8.11
CA MET A 159 -6.43 4.94 7.43
C MET A 159 -6.29 3.70 8.32
N LEU A 160 -5.84 3.87 9.57
CA LEU A 160 -5.75 2.78 10.54
C LEU A 160 -7.10 2.09 10.75
N MET A 161 -8.17 2.87 10.93
CA MET A 161 -9.52 2.33 11.10
C MET A 161 -9.96 1.49 9.90
N LEU A 162 -9.69 1.96 8.68
CA LEU A 162 -10.01 1.25 7.45
C LEU A 162 -9.18 -0.04 7.31
N ASP A 163 -7.87 0.02 7.56
CA ASP A 163 -6.96 -1.12 7.46
C ASP A 163 -7.33 -2.23 8.45
N LEU A 164 -7.57 -1.85 9.71
CA LEU A 164 -8.02 -2.80 10.73
C LEU A 164 -9.40 -3.37 10.39
N PHE A 165 -10.31 -2.55 9.88
CA PHE A 165 -11.61 -3.00 9.42
C PHE A 165 -11.47 -4.04 8.30
N VAL A 166 -10.64 -3.77 7.29
CA VAL A 166 -10.39 -4.68 6.17
C VAL A 166 -9.82 -6.01 6.67
N ILE A 167 -8.81 -5.99 7.54
CA ILE A 167 -8.24 -7.21 8.12
C ILE A 167 -9.32 -8.01 8.85
N VAL A 168 -10.09 -7.37 9.73
CA VAL A 168 -11.16 -8.03 10.50
C VAL A 168 -12.25 -8.57 9.58
N ALA A 169 -12.67 -7.82 8.56
CA ALA A 169 -13.67 -8.26 7.59
C ALA A 169 -13.18 -9.48 6.81
N VAL A 170 -11.95 -9.45 6.28
CA VAL A 170 -11.36 -10.59 5.57
C VAL A 170 -11.31 -11.82 6.47
N LEU A 171 -10.84 -11.68 7.72
CA LEU A 171 -10.80 -12.79 8.67
C LEU A 171 -12.20 -13.32 9.03
N ALA A 172 -13.18 -12.44 9.23
CA ALA A 172 -14.54 -12.81 9.57
C ALA A 172 -15.24 -13.59 8.44
N PHE A 173 -15.01 -13.20 7.18
CA PHE A 173 -15.54 -13.93 6.02
C PHE A 173 -14.72 -15.19 5.69
N ALA A 174 -13.42 -15.20 6.00
CA ALA A 174 -12.58 -16.37 5.85
C ALA A 174 -12.81 -17.43 6.94
N ALA A 175 -13.45 -17.06 8.05
CA ALA A 175 -13.77 -17.98 9.14
C ALA A 175 -14.58 -19.18 8.63
N GLY A 176 -14.01 -20.37 8.79
CA GLY A 176 -14.59 -21.64 8.31
C GLY A 176 -14.26 -22.01 6.86
N LYS A 177 -13.48 -21.19 6.13
CA LYS A 177 -12.94 -21.56 4.81
C LYS A 177 -11.65 -22.37 4.96
N GLN A 178 -11.40 -23.23 3.98
CA GLN A 178 -10.14 -23.96 3.81
C GLN A 178 -9.38 -23.41 2.59
N PRO A 179 -8.04 -23.25 2.67
CA PRO A 179 -7.22 -23.34 3.90
C PRO A 179 -7.56 -22.21 4.88
N SER A 180 -7.32 -22.42 6.17
CA SER A 180 -7.57 -21.40 7.20
C SER A 180 -6.68 -20.16 7.02
N SER A 181 -7.13 -18.99 7.50
CA SER A 181 -6.35 -17.75 7.45
C SER A 181 -4.95 -17.89 8.08
N TRP A 182 -4.84 -18.69 9.14
CA TRP A 182 -3.57 -19.02 9.78
C TRP A 182 -2.66 -19.88 8.90
N ALA A 183 -3.23 -20.82 8.14
CA ALA A 183 -2.48 -21.60 7.17
C ALA A 183 -1.92 -20.70 6.05
N MET A 184 -2.68 -19.68 5.62
CA MET A 184 -2.24 -18.68 4.63
C MET A 184 -1.10 -17.78 5.13
N LEU A 185 -0.96 -17.56 6.44
CA LEU A 185 0.13 -16.75 6.98
C LEU A 185 1.47 -17.49 7.04
N GLY A 186 1.50 -18.83 7.07
CA GLY A 186 2.77 -19.56 7.17
C GLY A 186 2.69 -20.90 7.88
N ARG A 187 1.55 -21.59 7.83
CA ARG A 187 1.42 -22.96 8.36
C ARG A 187 0.98 -23.98 7.30
N SER A 188 0.82 -23.55 6.05
CA SER A 188 0.38 -24.45 4.98
C SER A 188 1.47 -25.46 4.57
N ARG A 189 2.76 -25.04 4.49
CA ARG A 189 3.94 -25.92 4.25
C ARG A 189 5.32 -25.30 4.59
N ARG A 190 5.42 -23.98 4.75
CA ARG A 190 6.68 -23.26 5.02
C ARG A 190 6.57 -22.53 6.35
N SER A 191 7.67 -22.49 7.10
CA SER A 191 7.75 -21.66 8.31
C SER A 191 7.67 -20.17 7.94
N VAL A 192 7.25 -19.35 8.92
CA VAL A 192 7.26 -17.88 8.80
C VAL A 192 8.66 -17.37 8.44
N GLU A 193 9.69 -17.92 9.07
CA GLU A 193 11.08 -17.56 8.83
C GLU A 193 11.52 -17.85 7.38
N ASP A 194 11.18 -19.03 6.86
CA ASP A 194 11.51 -19.38 5.47
C ASP A 194 10.78 -18.48 4.47
N SER A 195 9.53 -18.12 4.76
CA SER A 195 8.77 -17.18 3.94
C SER A 195 9.39 -15.78 3.94
N ILE A 196 9.89 -15.31 5.09
CA ILE A 196 10.62 -14.03 5.20
C ILE A 196 11.92 -14.10 4.37
N LYS A 197 12.75 -15.14 4.56
CA LYS A 197 14.00 -15.32 3.80
C LYS A 197 13.76 -15.34 2.30
N VAL A 198 12.71 -16.01 1.86
CA VAL A 198 12.32 -16.08 0.44
C VAL A 198 11.82 -14.74 -0.05
N GLY A 199 11.00 -14.02 0.73
CA GLY A 199 10.57 -12.66 0.44
C GLY A 199 11.76 -11.71 0.26
N LEU A 200 12.68 -11.66 1.21
CA LEU A 200 13.89 -10.83 1.15
C LEU A 200 14.73 -11.13 -0.08
N ARG A 201 15.03 -12.41 -0.33
CA ARG A 201 15.80 -12.81 -1.52
C ARG A 201 15.09 -12.44 -2.81
N SER A 202 13.77 -12.63 -2.88
CA SER A 202 12.95 -12.22 -4.02
C SER A 202 13.00 -10.71 -4.22
N TYR A 203 12.88 -9.92 -3.15
CA TYR A 203 12.94 -8.47 -3.23
C TYR A 203 14.29 -7.99 -3.77
N VAL A 204 15.41 -8.48 -3.23
CA VAL A 204 16.75 -8.12 -3.73
C VAL A 204 16.92 -8.51 -5.20
N THR A 205 16.41 -9.67 -5.63
CA THR A 205 16.46 -10.09 -7.03
C THR A 205 15.63 -9.16 -7.95
N LEU A 206 14.49 -8.67 -7.47
CA LEU A 206 13.55 -7.85 -8.24
C LEU A 206 13.89 -6.35 -8.23
N PHE A 207 14.55 -5.88 -7.18
CA PHE A 207 14.89 -4.48 -6.95
C PHE A 207 15.52 -3.76 -8.17
N PRO A 208 16.57 -4.29 -8.84
CA PRO A 208 17.15 -3.61 -10.01
C PRO A 208 16.14 -3.41 -11.15
N TRP A 209 15.20 -4.34 -11.32
CA TRP A 209 14.19 -4.27 -12.38
C TRP A 209 13.10 -3.25 -12.06
N LEU A 210 12.72 -3.14 -10.78
CA LEU A 210 11.78 -2.11 -10.32
C LEU A 210 12.41 -0.71 -10.46
N VAL A 211 13.68 -0.55 -10.10
CA VAL A 211 14.43 0.71 -10.27
C VAL A 211 14.54 1.07 -11.76
N LEU A 212 14.92 0.11 -12.62
CA LEU A 212 15.01 0.34 -14.06
C LEU A 212 13.66 0.73 -14.66
N LEU A 213 12.58 0.06 -14.28
CA LEU A 213 11.22 0.39 -14.73
C LEU A 213 10.83 1.82 -14.32
N LEU A 214 11.10 2.19 -13.06
CA LEU A 214 10.83 3.54 -12.56
C LEU A 214 11.64 4.59 -13.33
N MET A 215 12.93 4.33 -13.61
CA MET A 215 13.77 5.23 -14.42
C MET A 215 13.19 5.43 -15.82
N ILE A 216 12.82 4.34 -16.51
CA ILE A 216 12.23 4.40 -17.85
C ILE A 216 10.94 5.24 -17.85
N ILE A 217 10.04 5.00 -16.90
CA ILE A 217 8.77 5.73 -16.80
C ILE A 217 9.02 7.21 -16.50
N SER A 218 9.99 7.51 -15.64
CA SER A 218 10.34 8.90 -15.30
C SER A 218 10.89 9.65 -16.50
N GLU A 219 11.72 9.01 -17.33
CA GLU A 219 12.25 9.62 -18.55
C GLU A 219 11.16 9.82 -19.61
N VAL A 220 10.25 8.85 -19.78
CA VAL A 220 9.10 8.99 -20.68
C VAL A 220 8.17 10.11 -20.22
N ALA A 221 7.86 10.17 -18.93
CA ALA A 221 7.07 11.25 -18.33
C ALA A 221 7.66 12.63 -18.63
N ARG A 222 8.98 12.76 -18.39
CA ARG A 222 9.74 13.98 -18.66
C ARG A 222 9.70 14.36 -20.13
N ALA A 223 9.88 13.39 -21.04
CA ALA A 223 9.82 13.61 -22.49
C ALA A 223 8.42 14.06 -22.96
N LEU A 224 7.36 13.62 -22.28
CA LEU A 224 5.98 14.00 -22.57
C LEU A 224 5.53 15.28 -21.84
N GLY A 225 6.40 15.92 -21.05
CA GLY A 225 6.06 17.10 -20.26
C GLY A 225 5.06 16.83 -19.13
N PHE A 226 4.90 15.58 -18.72
CA PHE A 226 3.97 15.20 -17.66
C PHE A 226 4.63 15.31 -16.28
N GLN A 227 4.07 16.13 -15.40
CA GLN A 227 4.45 16.19 -14.00
C GLN A 227 3.44 15.40 -13.14
N PRO A 228 3.89 14.37 -12.41
CA PRO A 228 2.96 13.58 -11.60
C PRO A 228 2.45 14.37 -10.38
N PRO A 229 1.14 14.29 -10.08
CA PRO A 229 0.64 14.79 -8.80
C PRO A 229 1.17 13.91 -7.67
N LEU A 230 1.47 14.54 -6.54
CA LEU A 230 1.81 13.82 -5.30
C LEU A 230 0.57 13.15 -4.72
N GLU A 231 0.70 11.86 -4.36
CA GLU A 231 -0.31 11.15 -3.57
C GLU A 231 -0.60 11.89 -2.25
N PRO A 232 -1.83 11.82 -1.73
CA PRO A 232 -2.21 12.46 -0.46
C PRO A 232 -1.30 12.09 0.71
N ILE A 233 -0.89 10.82 0.82
CA ILE A 233 -0.01 10.37 1.90
C ILE A 233 1.39 10.98 1.79
N HIS A 234 1.92 11.12 0.58
CA HIS A 234 3.19 11.81 0.36
C HIS A 234 3.05 13.27 0.77
N ARG A 235 2.01 13.97 0.32
CA ARG A 235 1.75 15.36 0.73
C ARG A 235 1.72 15.51 2.25
N LEU A 236 1.02 14.62 2.96
CA LEU A 236 0.99 14.63 4.42
C LEU A 236 2.40 14.47 5.01
N LEU A 237 3.14 13.45 4.58
CA LEU A 237 4.49 13.17 5.08
C LEU A 237 5.48 14.31 4.80
N PHE A 238 5.29 15.03 3.68
CA PHE A 238 6.17 16.11 3.28
C PHE A 238 5.82 17.45 3.93
N LEU A 239 4.54 17.75 4.11
CA LEU A 239 4.04 19.02 4.65
C LEU A 239 3.92 19.04 6.18
N GLU A 240 3.76 17.90 6.83
CA GLU A 240 3.60 17.84 8.29
C GLU A 240 4.95 17.95 9.02
N HIS A 241 5.01 18.74 10.09
CA HIS A 241 6.23 18.98 10.87
C HIS A 241 6.23 18.25 12.23
N ARG A 242 5.06 17.84 12.74
CA ARG A 242 4.92 17.13 14.00
C ARG A 242 5.48 15.71 13.92
N ALA A 243 6.46 15.41 14.77
CA ALA A 243 7.18 14.14 14.76
C ALA A 243 6.27 12.95 15.04
N GLU A 244 5.30 13.10 15.95
CA GLU A 244 4.33 12.09 16.32
C GLU A 244 3.40 11.70 15.17
N VAL A 245 2.95 12.67 14.37
CA VAL A 245 2.08 12.42 13.20
C VAL A 245 2.87 11.76 12.08
N LEU A 246 4.10 12.22 11.84
CA LEU A 246 5.00 11.61 10.86
C LEU A 246 5.33 10.16 11.24
N LEU A 247 5.68 9.90 12.50
CA LEU A 247 5.99 8.55 12.98
C LEU A 247 4.77 7.64 12.85
N PHE A 248 3.59 8.11 13.27
CA PHE A 248 2.36 7.33 13.18
C PHE A 248 2.02 7.01 11.72
N THR A 249 2.06 8.00 10.83
CA THR A 249 1.82 7.81 9.39
C THR A 249 2.84 6.84 8.77
N ALA A 250 4.12 6.96 9.13
CA ALA A 250 5.17 6.07 8.65
C ALA A 250 4.92 4.61 9.07
N LEU A 251 4.54 4.37 10.33
CA LEU A 251 4.19 3.03 10.81
C LEU A 251 3.00 2.44 10.05
N LEU A 252 2.00 3.25 9.74
CA LEU A 252 0.86 2.82 8.93
C LEU A 252 1.29 2.47 7.50
N ALA A 253 1.96 3.39 6.81
CA ALA A 253 2.37 3.24 5.43
C ALA A 253 3.37 2.09 5.20
N CYS A 254 4.21 1.79 6.20
CA CYS A 254 5.26 0.78 6.09
C CYS A 254 4.85 -0.60 6.61
N PHE A 255 3.90 -0.69 7.54
CA PHE A 255 3.56 -1.95 8.18
C PHE A 255 2.07 -2.29 8.10
N ILE A 256 1.21 -1.48 8.70
CA ILE A 256 -0.21 -1.84 8.86
C ILE A 256 -0.94 -1.83 7.51
N GLY A 257 -0.72 -0.81 6.68
CA GLY A 257 -1.27 -0.71 5.33
C GLY A 257 -0.84 -1.89 4.45
N PRO A 258 0.46 -2.16 4.27
CA PRO A 258 0.93 -3.33 3.52
C PRO A 258 0.34 -4.65 4.01
N VAL A 259 0.16 -4.84 5.32
CA VAL A 259 -0.49 -6.04 5.86
C VAL A 259 -1.96 -6.08 5.41
N ALA A 260 -2.75 -5.03 5.64
CA ALA A 260 -4.16 -4.98 5.27
C ALA A 260 -4.37 -5.18 3.76
N GLU A 261 -3.53 -4.54 2.95
CA GLU A 261 -3.52 -4.65 1.50
C GLU A 261 -3.21 -6.08 1.05
N GLU A 262 -2.21 -6.76 1.62
CA GLU A 262 -1.92 -8.15 1.27
C GLU A 262 -3.06 -9.11 1.66
N PHE A 263 -3.69 -8.90 2.82
CA PHE A 263 -4.87 -9.66 3.21
C PHE A 263 -6.02 -9.50 2.20
N PHE A 264 -6.25 -8.28 1.72
CA PHE A 264 -7.32 -7.99 0.78
C PHE A 264 -6.97 -8.43 -0.65
N PHE A 265 -5.89 -7.90 -1.22
CA PHE A 265 -5.54 -8.14 -2.62
C PHE A 265 -5.09 -9.58 -2.87
N ARG A 266 -4.25 -10.18 -2.01
CA ARG A 266 -3.74 -11.53 -2.25
C ARG A 266 -4.65 -12.56 -1.60
N GLY A 267 -5.10 -12.28 -0.38
CA GLY A 267 -5.98 -13.17 0.36
C GLY A 267 -7.40 -13.28 -0.20
N VAL A 268 -7.93 -12.22 -0.83
CA VAL A 268 -9.31 -12.19 -1.38
C VAL A 268 -9.35 -11.97 -2.89
N VAL A 269 -8.89 -10.83 -3.40
CA VAL A 269 -9.06 -10.43 -4.81
C VAL A 269 -8.42 -11.46 -5.75
N TYR A 270 -7.12 -11.69 -5.57
CA TYR A 270 -6.36 -12.69 -6.33
C TYR A 270 -7.02 -14.06 -6.21
N ALA A 271 -7.29 -14.52 -4.99
CA ALA A 271 -7.88 -15.82 -4.72
C ALA A 271 -9.26 -16.01 -5.38
N ALA A 272 -10.12 -14.99 -5.41
CA ALA A 272 -11.44 -15.01 -6.05
C ALA A 272 -11.37 -15.15 -7.58
N ILE A 273 -10.40 -14.49 -8.19
CA ILE A 273 -10.22 -14.44 -9.66
C ILE A 273 -9.46 -15.69 -10.15
N ARG A 274 -8.47 -16.13 -9.37
CA ARG A 274 -7.55 -17.25 -9.66
C ARG A 274 -8.23 -18.55 -10.05
N HIS A 275 -9.38 -18.88 -9.45
CA HIS A 275 -10.12 -20.11 -9.76
C HIS A 275 -10.86 -20.06 -11.10
N ARG A 276 -11.06 -18.87 -11.68
CA ARG A 276 -11.84 -18.67 -12.91
C ARG A 276 -10.99 -18.34 -14.14
N THR A 277 -9.91 -17.59 -13.95
CA THR A 277 -9.10 -17.08 -15.07
C THR A 277 -7.69 -17.71 -15.16
N GLY A 278 -7.33 -18.57 -14.20
CA GLY A 278 -5.99 -19.10 -14.07
C GLY A 278 -4.99 -18.12 -13.42
N ARG A 279 -3.76 -18.61 -13.20
CA ARG A 279 -2.70 -17.94 -12.42
C ARG A 279 -2.33 -16.58 -12.96
N PHE A 280 -1.91 -16.54 -14.22
CA PHE A 280 -1.28 -15.38 -14.83
C PHE A 280 -2.25 -14.20 -14.96
N ILE A 281 -3.44 -14.45 -15.51
CA ILE A 281 -4.48 -13.43 -15.64
C ILE A 281 -4.93 -12.91 -14.27
N ALA A 282 -5.05 -13.78 -13.27
CA ALA A 282 -5.39 -13.35 -11.91
C ALA A 282 -4.29 -12.46 -11.28
N MET A 283 -3.01 -12.74 -11.55
CA MET A 283 -1.90 -11.89 -11.09
C MET A 283 -1.96 -10.51 -11.74
N LEU A 284 -2.22 -10.45 -13.05
CA LEU A 284 -2.37 -9.18 -13.79
C LEU A 284 -3.54 -8.35 -13.26
N ILE A 285 -4.73 -8.96 -13.14
CA ILE A 285 -5.92 -8.24 -12.65
C ILE A 285 -5.71 -7.80 -11.19
N SER A 286 -5.17 -8.66 -10.34
CA SER A 286 -4.89 -8.29 -8.95
C SER A 286 -3.88 -7.16 -8.83
N GLY A 287 -2.81 -7.15 -9.65
CA GLY A 287 -1.83 -6.08 -9.68
C GLY A 287 -2.40 -4.76 -10.21
N GLY A 288 -3.19 -4.82 -11.28
CA GLY A 288 -3.87 -3.64 -11.82
C GLY A 288 -4.89 -3.03 -10.87
N LEU A 289 -5.70 -3.86 -10.20
CA LEU A 289 -6.63 -3.38 -9.16
C LEU A 289 -5.91 -2.80 -7.95
N PHE A 290 -4.77 -3.38 -7.55
CA PHE A 290 -3.91 -2.82 -6.50
C PHE A 290 -3.36 -1.45 -6.88
N ALA A 291 -2.90 -1.28 -8.12
CA ALA A 291 -2.45 0.02 -8.60
C ALA A 291 -3.58 1.04 -8.75
N ALA A 292 -4.79 0.60 -9.11
CA ALA A 292 -5.94 1.49 -9.32
C ALA A 292 -6.47 2.13 -8.02
N THR A 293 -6.15 1.57 -6.85
CA THR A 293 -6.48 2.21 -5.56
C THR A 293 -5.52 3.31 -5.17
N HIS A 294 -4.40 3.46 -5.90
CA HIS A 294 -3.44 4.53 -5.72
C HIS A 294 -3.79 5.64 -6.72
N THR A 295 -3.93 6.88 -6.26
CA THR A 295 -4.42 8.00 -7.08
C THR A 295 -3.39 8.58 -8.05
N ASN A 296 -2.21 7.94 -8.17
CA ASN A 296 -1.10 8.34 -9.00
C ASN A 296 -0.97 7.53 -10.29
N LEU A 297 -1.26 8.19 -11.42
CA LEU A 297 -1.15 7.60 -12.76
C LEU A 297 0.28 7.17 -13.13
N MET A 298 1.32 7.92 -12.73
CA MET A 298 2.71 7.52 -12.97
C MET A 298 3.14 6.34 -12.11
N GLY A 299 2.59 6.27 -10.89
CA GLY A 299 2.72 5.12 -10.01
C GLY A 299 1.99 3.89 -10.52
N PHE A 300 1.00 4.02 -11.41
CA PHE A 300 0.16 2.89 -11.81
C PHE A 300 0.97 1.70 -12.33
N LEU A 301 1.88 1.92 -13.30
CA LEU A 301 2.62 0.81 -13.89
C LEU A 301 3.64 0.19 -12.91
N PRO A 302 4.49 0.95 -12.18
CA PRO A 302 5.38 0.37 -11.17
C PRO A 302 4.63 -0.34 -10.05
N ILE A 303 3.55 0.25 -9.54
CA ILE A 303 2.71 -0.33 -8.47
C ILE A 303 2.00 -1.58 -8.99
N SER A 304 1.53 -1.59 -10.24
CA SER A 304 0.89 -2.77 -10.84
C SER A 304 1.88 -3.91 -11.03
N VAL A 305 3.12 -3.61 -11.44
CA VAL A 305 4.20 -4.60 -11.55
C VAL A 305 4.58 -5.15 -10.17
N LEU A 306 4.78 -4.30 -9.17
CA LEU A 306 4.94 -4.74 -7.78
C LEU A 306 3.74 -5.61 -7.34
N GLY A 307 2.55 -5.16 -7.72
CA GLY A 307 1.26 -5.79 -7.51
C GLY A 307 1.24 -7.25 -7.97
N PHE A 308 1.58 -7.43 -9.25
CA PHE A 308 1.74 -8.71 -9.93
C PHE A 308 2.81 -9.59 -9.24
N LEU A 309 3.96 -9.01 -8.90
CA LEU A 309 5.07 -9.74 -8.27
C LEU A 309 4.71 -10.28 -6.88
N LEU A 310 3.97 -9.50 -6.09
CA LEU A 310 3.46 -9.92 -4.80
C LEU A 310 2.42 -11.05 -4.95
N ALA A 311 1.56 -11.00 -5.97
CA ALA A 311 0.63 -12.09 -6.29
C ALA A 311 1.36 -13.36 -6.78
N TYR A 312 2.40 -13.19 -7.60
CA TYR A 312 3.29 -14.27 -8.02
C TYR A 312 3.96 -14.93 -6.82
N LEU A 313 4.48 -14.14 -5.88
CA LEU A 313 5.14 -14.64 -4.69
C LEU A 313 4.17 -15.39 -3.77
N TYR A 314 2.94 -14.89 -3.64
CA TYR A 314 1.87 -15.57 -2.92
C TYR A 314 1.52 -16.93 -3.57
N GLU A 315 1.29 -16.98 -4.89
CA GLU A 315 1.00 -18.23 -5.60
C GLU A 315 2.18 -19.22 -5.53
N ARG A 316 3.42 -18.71 -5.57
CA ARG A 316 4.62 -19.56 -5.51
C ARG A 316 4.84 -20.13 -4.11
N THR A 317 4.66 -19.34 -3.06
CA THR A 317 4.99 -19.72 -1.67
C THR A 317 3.82 -20.31 -0.91
N GLY A 318 2.59 -20.01 -1.33
CA GLY A 318 1.37 -20.36 -0.60
C GLY A 318 1.23 -19.60 0.73
N THR A 319 1.97 -18.50 0.91
CA THR A 319 1.97 -17.72 2.14
C THR A 319 1.86 -16.22 1.86
N LEU A 320 1.02 -15.52 2.62
CA LEU A 320 0.96 -14.06 2.61
C LEU A 320 2.23 -13.43 3.18
N THR A 321 2.89 -14.09 4.14
CA THR A 321 4.10 -13.56 4.79
C THR A 321 5.22 -13.22 3.82
N ALA A 322 5.42 -14.02 2.77
CA ALA A 322 6.44 -13.70 1.77
C ALA A 322 6.11 -12.39 1.03
N SER A 323 4.86 -12.20 0.62
CA SER A 323 4.39 -10.97 -0.04
C SER A 323 4.39 -9.78 0.91
N ILE A 324 3.89 -9.94 2.15
CA ILE A 324 3.95 -8.93 3.21
C ILE A 324 5.39 -8.47 3.44
N THR A 325 6.34 -9.41 3.50
CA THR A 325 7.76 -9.07 3.68
C THR A 325 8.26 -8.18 2.55
N VAL A 326 8.02 -8.55 1.29
CA VAL A 326 8.43 -7.72 0.15
C VAL A 326 7.78 -6.34 0.20
N HIS A 327 6.49 -6.28 0.51
CA HIS A 327 5.72 -5.05 0.51
C HIS A 327 6.17 -4.09 1.63
N VAL A 328 6.30 -4.59 2.86
CA VAL A 328 6.81 -3.83 4.01
C VAL A 328 8.22 -3.30 3.74
N PHE A 329 9.12 -4.14 3.21
CA PHE A 329 10.49 -3.72 2.90
C PHE A 329 10.54 -2.69 1.76
N HIS A 330 9.70 -2.85 0.74
CA HIS A 330 9.60 -1.88 -0.35
C HIS A 330 9.15 -0.51 0.17
N ASN A 331 8.04 -0.45 0.90
CA ASN A 331 7.53 0.82 1.42
C ASN A 331 8.49 1.43 2.44
N SER A 332 9.07 0.63 3.34
CA SER A 332 10.02 1.12 4.35
C SER A 332 11.28 1.70 3.72
N LEU A 333 11.86 1.03 2.71
CA LEU A 333 13.08 1.50 2.05
C LEU A 333 12.84 2.82 1.31
N LEU A 334 11.75 2.90 0.55
CA LEU A 334 11.39 4.12 -0.20
C LEU A 334 11.02 5.26 0.75
N LEU A 335 10.26 5.00 1.81
CA LEU A 335 9.89 6.02 2.78
C LEU A 335 11.11 6.52 3.57
N ALA A 336 11.99 5.63 4.01
CA ALA A 336 13.23 6.02 4.70
C ALA A 336 14.08 6.96 3.83
N PHE A 337 14.25 6.61 2.56
CA PHE A 337 14.95 7.47 1.59
C PHE A 337 14.26 8.83 1.46
N ALA A 338 12.94 8.85 1.26
CA ALA A 338 12.15 10.06 1.12
C ALA A 338 12.21 10.98 2.36
N MET A 339 12.16 10.41 3.57
CA MET A 339 12.19 11.18 4.82
C MET A 339 13.58 11.74 5.13
N VAL A 340 14.64 10.97 4.85
CA VAL A 340 16.02 11.47 4.96
C VAL A 340 16.25 12.62 4.00
N PHE A 341 15.83 12.44 2.74
CA PHE A 341 15.93 13.47 1.71
C PHE A 341 15.13 14.73 2.10
N ARG A 342 13.87 14.57 2.54
CA ARG A 342 13.03 15.65 3.04
C ARG A 342 13.75 16.48 4.11
N HIS A 343 14.35 15.83 5.10
CA HIS A 343 14.94 16.53 6.23
C HIS A 343 16.26 17.24 5.86
N LEU A 344 16.98 16.75 4.84
CA LEU A 344 18.10 17.47 4.23
C LEU A 344 17.63 18.74 3.52
N MET A 345 16.51 18.69 2.80
CA MET A 345 16.00 19.79 1.98
C MET A 345 15.24 20.86 2.76
N LEU A 346 14.42 20.50 3.75
CA LEU A 346 13.59 21.46 4.51
C LEU A 346 14.37 22.41 5.42
N SER A 347 15.65 22.16 5.59
CA SER A 347 16.46 22.86 6.58
C SER A 347 17.68 23.52 5.95
N GLY A 348 17.66 23.67 4.63
CA GLY A 348 18.67 24.35 3.82
C GLY A 348 18.30 25.80 3.55
#